data_AF-A0A116MF09-F1
#
_entry.id   AF-A0A116MF09-F1
#
_cell.length_a   1.000
_cell.length_b   1.000
_cell.length_c   1.000
_cell.angle_alpha   90.00
_cell.angle_beta   90.00
_cell.angle_gamma   90.00
#
_symmetry.space_group_name_H-M   'P 1'
#
loop_
_entity.id
_entity.type
_entity.pdbx_description
1 polymer ?
#
loop_
_entity_poly.entity_id
_entity_poly.type
_entity_poly.pdbx_seq_one_letter_code
_entity_poly.pdbx_strand_id
1 'polypeptide(L)'
;MSNAKAYIQASFEAVKARNPHETEFLQAVEELFSTLEPVFEAHPEYIEENILARIVEPERIISFRVPWTDKDGNVQVNRGYRVQFNSAVGPYKGGLRFHPTVNQSILKFLGFEQIFKNVLTGLPIGGGKGGSDFDPKGKTDAEIMRFCQSFMTELQKHIGPSLDVPAGDIGVGGREIGYMYGQYKRLRQFDAGVLTGKPLGFGGSLIRPEATGYGLVYFTDNMLAANGKSFKDQTVLISGSGNVAQFAVQKATELGAKVISVSDSNGYIIDETGIDFDLLCDIKNNRRARLTEYAAEKATAKYFEGSVWNYDGKADIALPCATQNEINGEQAAALVKNGVYCVAEGANMPSDLDAIKVYKENGVLYGLAKAANAGGVAVSALEMSQNSLRLSWTREEVDGRLKDIMANIFNTAKETAEKYDLGTDYLAGANIAAFEQIADSMIAQGLV
;
A
#
# COMPACT_ATOMS: atom_id res chain seq x y z
N MET A 1 19.46 -26.01 -15.36
CA MET A 1 18.57 -24.85 -15.17
C MET A 1 17.45 -24.99 -16.17
N SER A 2 16.18 -24.87 -15.78
CA SER A 2 15.08 -24.81 -16.74
C SER A 2 15.19 -23.55 -17.61
N ASN A 3 14.55 -23.53 -18.77
CA ASN A 3 14.50 -22.35 -19.64
C ASN A 3 13.94 -21.13 -18.87
N ALA A 4 12.92 -21.36 -18.03
CA ALA A 4 12.36 -20.39 -17.10
C ALA A 4 13.42 -19.76 -16.18
N LYS A 5 14.19 -20.57 -15.44
CA LYS A 5 15.26 -20.05 -14.55
C LYS A 5 16.30 -19.22 -15.30
N ALA A 6 16.73 -19.70 -16.46
CA ALA A 6 17.72 -19.01 -17.26
C ALA A 6 17.20 -17.64 -17.76
N TYR A 7 15.94 -17.59 -18.20
CA TYR A 7 15.28 -16.36 -18.64
C TYR A 7 15.10 -15.36 -17.50
N ILE A 8 14.60 -15.80 -16.34
CA ILE A 8 14.41 -14.95 -15.15
C ILE A 8 15.74 -14.37 -14.69
N GLN A 9 16.79 -15.20 -14.58
CA GLN A 9 18.12 -14.75 -14.18
C GLN A 9 18.71 -13.75 -15.18
N ALA A 10 18.65 -14.06 -16.47
CA ALA A 10 19.17 -13.18 -17.51
C ALA A 10 18.44 -11.82 -17.53
N SER A 11 17.11 -11.84 -17.35
CA SER A 11 16.28 -10.64 -17.25
C SER A 11 16.68 -9.80 -16.03
N PHE A 12 16.88 -10.43 -14.87
CA PHE A 12 17.27 -9.72 -13.66
C PHE A 12 18.66 -9.10 -13.75
N GLU A 13 19.64 -9.83 -14.30
CA GLU A 13 20.98 -9.27 -14.55
C GLU A 13 20.95 -8.09 -15.51
N ALA A 14 20.09 -8.13 -16.55
CA ALA A 14 19.90 -6.99 -17.45
C ALA A 14 19.30 -5.77 -16.72
N VAL A 15 18.34 -5.99 -15.82
CA VAL A 15 17.75 -4.93 -14.98
C VAL A 15 18.79 -4.34 -14.02
N LYS A 16 19.58 -5.17 -13.36
CA LYS A 16 20.69 -4.76 -12.48
C LYS A 16 21.73 -3.92 -13.22
N ALA A 17 22.15 -4.38 -14.40
CA ALA A 17 23.13 -3.65 -15.22
C ALA A 17 22.62 -2.27 -15.65
N ARG A 18 21.32 -2.13 -15.92
CA ARG A 18 20.69 -0.86 -16.31
C ARG A 18 20.45 0.09 -15.13
N ASN A 19 20.20 -0.44 -13.94
CA ASN A 19 19.77 0.34 -12.77
C ASN A 19 20.68 0.11 -11.54
N PRO A 20 22.03 0.20 -11.65
CA PRO A 20 22.98 -0.28 -10.63
C PRO A 20 22.91 0.46 -9.28
N HIS A 21 22.26 1.62 -9.23
CA HIS A 21 22.16 2.45 -8.02
C HIS A 21 20.73 2.55 -7.47
N GLU A 22 19.79 1.79 -8.03
CA GLU A 22 18.39 1.83 -7.62
C GLU A 22 18.06 0.65 -6.71
N THR A 23 18.68 0.61 -5.53
CA THR A 23 18.65 -0.55 -4.61
C THR A 23 17.25 -0.98 -4.22
N GLU A 24 16.35 -0.04 -3.92
CA GLU A 24 14.97 -0.32 -3.55
C GLU A 24 14.18 -0.91 -4.73
N PHE A 25 14.44 -0.41 -5.94
CA PHE A 25 13.79 -0.92 -7.15
C PHE A 25 14.27 -2.33 -7.49
N LEU A 26 15.58 -2.58 -7.41
CA LEU A 26 16.16 -3.90 -7.66
C LEU A 26 15.65 -4.95 -6.66
N GLN A 27 15.46 -4.58 -5.39
CA GLN A 27 14.90 -5.47 -4.37
C GLN A 27 13.49 -5.93 -4.72
N ALA A 28 12.61 -5.02 -5.13
CA ALA A 28 11.23 -5.38 -5.50
C ALA A 28 11.16 -6.24 -6.77
N VAL A 29 12.03 -5.98 -7.75
CA VAL A 29 12.13 -6.84 -8.94
C VAL A 29 12.59 -8.25 -8.57
N GLU A 30 13.58 -8.38 -7.70
CA GLU A 30 14.08 -9.68 -7.22
C GLU A 30 13.00 -10.46 -6.47
N GLU A 31 12.27 -9.80 -5.57
CA GLU A 31 11.16 -10.39 -4.81
C GLU A 31 10.08 -10.94 -5.75
N LEU A 32 9.63 -10.14 -6.72
CA LEU A 32 8.65 -10.61 -7.70
C LEU A 32 9.19 -11.80 -8.49
N PHE A 33 10.37 -11.65 -9.10
CA PHE A 33 10.95 -12.65 -9.99
C PHE A 33 11.15 -14.01 -9.31
N SER A 34 11.46 -14.01 -8.01
CA SER A 34 11.60 -15.23 -7.21
C SER A 34 10.33 -16.10 -7.15
N THR A 35 9.16 -15.51 -7.46
CA THR A 35 7.86 -16.21 -7.42
C THR A 35 7.35 -16.66 -8.79
N LEU A 36 8.02 -16.27 -9.89
CA LEU A 36 7.47 -16.45 -11.25
C LEU A 36 7.94 -17.72 -11.97
N GLU A 37 8.87 -18.50 -11.39
CA GLU A 37 9.37 -19.73 -12.00
C GLU A 37 8.23 -20.68 -12.45
N PRO A 38 7.21 -21.02 -11.63
CA PRO A 38 6.13 -21.90 -12.06
C PRO A 38 5.35 -21.37 -13.27
N VAL A 39 5.23 -20.05 -13.39
CA VAL A 39 4.48 -19.40 -14.46
C VAL A 39 5.20 -19.56 -15.79
N PHE A 40 6.51 -19.31 -15.82
CA PHE A 40 7.31 -19.46 -17.05
C PHE A 40 7.52 -20.91 -17.47
N GLU A 41 7.38 -21.87 -16.55
CA GLU A 41 7.36 -23.29 -16.90
C GLU A 41 6.02 -23.70 -17.53
N ALA A 42 4.91 -23.12 -17.09
CA ALA A 42 3.58 -23.36 -17.64
C ALA A 42 3.31 -22.58 -18.95
N HIS A 43 3.87 -21.37 -19.08
CA HIS A 43 3.60 -20.40 -20.15
C HIS A 43 4.90 -19.97 -20.86
N PRO A 44 5.50 -20.83 -21.70
CA PRO A 44 6.72 -20.49 -22.43
C PRO A 44 6.54 -19.29 -23.39
N GLU A 45 5.31 -19.00 -23.84
CA GLU A 45 4.96 -17.83 -24.65
C GLU A 45 5.35 -16.50 -23.99
N TYR A 46 5.35 -16.42 -22.66
CA TYR A 46 5.81 -15.24 -21.93
C TYR A 46 7.31 -14.98 -22.10
N ILE A 47 8.09 -16.04 -22.31
CA ILE A 47 9.52 -15.95 -22.63
C ILE A 47 9.70 -15.43 -24.06
N GLU A 48 8.92 -15.95 -25.01
CA GLU A 48 8.95 -15.56 -26.43
C GLU A 48 8.61 -14.06 -26.61
N GLU A 49 7.64 -13.57 -25.84
CA GLU A 49 7.20 -12.17 -25.81
C GLU A 49 8.11 -11.24 -25.01
N ASN A 50 9.18 -11.80 -24.41
CA ASN A 50 10.14 -11.11 -23.55
C ASN A 50 9.47 -10.23 -22.48
N ILE A 51 8.45 -10.78 -21.82
CA ILE A 51 7.53 -9.98 -21.02
C ILE A 51 8.19 -9.34 -19.79
N LEU A 52 9.18 -9.99 -19.17
CA LEU A 52 9.87 -9.44 -18.00
C LEU A 52 10.60 -8.16 -18.33
N ALA A 53 11.27 -8.10 -19.49
CA ALA A 53 11.99 -6.90 -19.91
C ALA A 53 11.05 -5.71 -20.16
N ARG A 54 9.80 -5.99 -20.55
CA ARG A 54 8.77 -4.97 -20.79
C ARG A 54 8.15 -4.48 -19.49
N ILE A 55 7.80 -5.39 -18.57
CA ILE A 55 7.12 -5.04 -17.30
C ILE A 55 8.02 -4.24 -16.36
N VAL A 56 9.33 -4.52 -16.33
CA VAL A 56 10.27 -3.85 -15.41
C VAL A 56 10.73 -2.47 -15.86
N GLU A 57 10.50 -2.10 -17.12
CA GLU A 57 10.85 -0.77 -17.62
C GLU A 57 9.61 0.13 -17.56
N PRO A 58 9.63 1.26 -16.82
CA PRO A 58 8.50 2.19 -16.81
C PRO A 58 8.20 2.72 -18.21
N GLU A 59 6.92 2.74 -18.60
CA GLU A 59 6.48 3.35 -19.85
C GLU A 59 6.93 4.81 -19.96
N ARG A 60 6.96 5.54 -18.83
CA ARG A 60 7.48 6.91 -18.78
C ARG A 60 7.96 7.32 -17.39
N ILE A 61 9.07 8.06 -17.34
CA ILE A 61 9.54 8.78 -16.15
C ILE A 61 9.64 10.27 -16.47
N ILE A 62 9.03 11.10 -15.64
CA ILE A 62 9.06 12.56 -15.75
C ILE A 62 9.73 13.11 -14.49
N SER A 63 10.79 13.90 -14.67
CA SER A 63 11.48 14.63 -13.59
C SER A 63 11.52 16.11 -13.93
N PHE A 64 11.20 16.97 -12.97
CA PHE A 64 11.06 18.40 -13.19
C PHE A 64 11.44 19.25 -11.99
N ARG A 65 11.76 20.52 -12.24
CA ARG A 65 12.10 21.51 -11.20
C ARG A 65 10.82 22.12 -10.63
N VAL A 66 10.78 22.31 -9.31
CA VAL A 66 9.66 22.91 -8.57
C VAL A 66 10.16 24.13 -7.79
N PRO A 67 10.16 25.33 -8.39
CA PRO A 67 10.55 26.56 -7.70
C PRO A 67 9.37 27.16 -6.91
N TRP A 68 9.60 27.61 -5.68
CA TRP A 68 8.56 28.22 -4.84
C TRP A 68 9.19 29.26 -3.88
N THR A 69 8.37 30.01 -3.14
CA THR A 69 8.86 31.00 -2.16
C THR A 69 8.45 30.63 -0.74
N ASP A 70 9.38 30.72 0.20
CA ASP A 70 9.10 30.47 1.62
C ASP A 70 8.38 31.65 2.30
N LYS A 71 8.10 31.53 3.60
CA LYS A 71 7.43 32.59 4.38
C LYS A 71 8.22 33.90 4.48
N ASP A 72 9.55 33.85 4.30
CA ASP A 72 10.45 34.99 4.39
C ASP A 72 10.74 35.60 3.01
N GLY A 73 10.11 35.05 1.96
CA GLY A 73 10.24 35.52 0.58
C GLY A 73 11.44 34.95 -0.16
N ASN A 74 12.21 34.02 0.43
CA ASN A 74 13.34 33.41 -0.25
C ASN A 74 12.87 32.38 -1.27
N VAL A 75 13.58 32.32 -2.39
CA VAL A 75 13.34 31.31 -3.43
C VAL A 75 13.92 29.98 -2.98
N GLN A 76 13.07 28.96 -3.05
CA GLN A 76 13.40 27.57 -2.77
C GLN A 76 13.23 26.75 -4.05
N VAL A 77 13.98 25.66 -4.18
CA VAL A 77 13.92 24.77 -5.34
C VAL A 77 13.94 23.32 -4.87
N ASN A 78 12.97 22.55 -5.33
CA ASN A 78 12.86 21.12 -5.11
C ASN A 78 12.78 20.37 -6.44
N ARG A 79 12.97 19.06 -6.40
CA ARG A 79 12.76 18.18 -7.55
C ARG A 79 11.42 17.46 -7.43
N GLY A 80 10.65 17.47 -8.51
CA GLY A 80 9.41 16.72 -8.67
C GLY A 80 9.58 15.55 -9.62
N TYR A 81 8.79 14.50 -9.40
CA TYR A 81 8.82 13.26 -10.16
C TYR A 81 7.41 12.72 -10.43
N ARG A 82 7.22 12.09 -11.59
CA ARG A 82 6.11 11.18 -11.88
C ARG A 82 6.59 10.00 -12.73
N VAL A 83 6.52 8.81 -12.15
CA VAL A 83 6.76 7.51 -12.80
C VAL A 83 5.41 6.94 -13.20
N GLN A 84 5.18 6.84 -14.50
CA GLN A 84 4.03 6.21 -15.13
C GLN A 84 4.49 4.83 -15.59
N PHE A 85 4.27 3.82 -14.76
CA PHE A 85 4.99 2.56 -14.88
C PHE A 85 4.33 1.64 -15.90
N ASN A 86 3.05 1.35 -15.73
CA ASN A 86 2.31 0.45 -16.63
C ASN A 86 0.85 0.88 -16.76
N SER A 87 0.33 0.91 -17.98
CA SER A 87 -1.05 1.29 -18.30
C SER A 87 -1.88 0.16 -18.94
N ALA A 88 -1.37 -1.08 -18.93
CA ALA A 88 -1.97 -2.20 -19.63
C ALA A 88 -3.44 -2.47 -19.21
N VAL A 89 -3.80 -2.23 -17.95
CA VAL A 89 -5.15 -2.48 -17.43
C VAL A 89 -5.95 -1.21 -17.14
N GLY A 90 -5.42 -0.03 -17.50
CA GLY A 90 -6.10 1.25 -17.30
C GLY A 90 -5.16 2.43 -17.02
N PRO A 91 -5.71 3.61 -16.66
CA PRO A 91 -4.91 4.80 -16.38
C PRO A 91 -3.88 4.56 -15.28
N TYR A 92 -2.72 5.21 -15.36
CA TYR A 92 -1.71 5.10 -14.31
C TYR A 92 -2.33 5.54 -12.96
N LYS A 93 -2.12 4.74 -11.92
CA LYS A 93 -2.70 5.01 -10.61
C LYS A 93 -1.66 4.83 -9.51
N GLY A 94 -1.48 5.89 -8.73
CA GLY A 94 -0.77 5.81 -7.45
C GLY A 94 -0.37 7.16 -6.88
N GLY A 95 -0.01 7.13 -5.59
CA GLY A 95 0.15 8.32 -4.75
C GLY A 95 1.32 9.24 -5.12
N LEU A 96 1.31 10.42 -4.50
CA LEU A 96 2.38 11.42 -4.50
C LEU A 96 2.99 11.49 -3.10
N ARG A 97 4.31 11.34 -2.99
CA ARG A 97 5.05 11.41 -1.71
C ARG A 97 5.87 12.69 -1.62
N PHE A 98 5.69 13.48 -0.55
CA PHE A 98 6.54 14.62 -0.23
C PHE A 98 7.38 14.30 1.01
N HIS A 99 8.65 13.97 0.79
CA HIS A 99 9.56 13.59 1.85
C HIS A 99 11.02 13.84 1.42
N PRO A 100 11.91 14.33 2.30
CA PRO A 100 13.29 14.68 1.93
C PRO A 100 14.14 13.52 1.39
N THR A 101 13.73 12.27 1.61
CA THR A 101 14.42 11.08 1.07
C THR A 101 14.00 10.71 -0.35
N VAL A 102 12.93 11.31 -0.89
CA VAL A 102 12.37 10.94 -2.21
C VAL A 102 13.43 11.13 -3.29
N ASN A 103 13.63 10.07 -4.08
CA ASN A 103 14.46 10.06 -5.27
C ASN A 103 13.80 9.16 -6.34
N GLN A 104 14.42 9.05 -7.52
CA GLN A 104 13.88 8.24 -8.61
C GLN A 104 13.80 6.75 -8.26
N SER A 105 14.83 6.17 -7.61
CA SER A 105 14.87 4.75 -7.20
C SER A 105 13.63 4.40 -6.36
N ILE A 106 13.36 5.19 -5.32
CA ILE A 106 12.23 4.98 -4.41
C ILE A 106 10.90 5.07 -5.16
N LEU A 107 10.76 6.01 -6.10
CA LEU A 107 9.51 6.16 -6.86
C LEU A 107 9.32 5.09 -7.93
N LYS A 108 10.40 4.56 -8.52
CA LYS A 108 10.34 3.38 -9.39
C LYS A 108 9.95 2.15 -8.59
N PHE A 109 10.62 1.89 -7.46
CA PHE A 109 10.24 0.84 -6.50
C PHE A 109 8.74 0.87 -6.19
N LEU A 110 8.26 2.01 -5.66
CA LEU A 110 6.86 2.15 -5.27
C LEU A 110 5.91 2.06 -6.47
N GLY A 111 6.34 2.55 -7.65
CA GLY A 111 5.55 2.48 -8.88
C GLY A 111 5.42 1.07 -9.44
N PHE A 112 6.48 0.26 -9.33
CA PHE A 112 6.54 -1.14 -9.76
C PHE A 112 5.58 -1.99 -8.91
N GLU A 113 5.70 -1.91 -7.58
CA GLU A 113 4.77 -2.57 -6.65
C GLU A 113 3.30 -2.16 -6.88
N GLN A 114 3.09 -0.89 -7.26
CA GLN A 114 1.75 -0.37 -7.50
C GLN A 114 1.06 -1.03 -8.71
N ILE A 115 1.80 -1.54 -9.70
CA ILE A 115 1.23 -2.28 -10.84
C ILE A 115 0.46 -3.50 -10.32
N PHE A 116 1.17 -4.37 -9.60
CA PHE A 116 0.67 -5.65 -9.12
C PHE A 116 -0.41 -5.46 -8.04
N LYS A 117 -0.21 -4.48 -7.16
CA LYS A 117 -1.23 -4.09 -6.17
C LYS A 117 -2.55 -3.65 -6.83
N ASN A 118 -2.46 -2.87 -7.89
CA ASN A 118 -3.65 -2.30 -8.52
C ASN A 118 -4.42 -3.34 -9.33
N VAL A 119 -3.72 -4.15 -10.12
CA VAL A 119 -4.36 -5.18 -10.95
C VAL A 119 -5.09 -6.23 -10.11
N LEU A 120 -4.56 -6.58 -8.93
CA LEU A 120 -5.22 -7.51 -8.00
C LEU A 120 -6.61 -7.05 -7.57
N THR A 121 -6.88 -5.75 -7.54
CA THR A 121 -8.21 -5.24 -7.19
C THR A 121 -9.31 -5.64 -8.18
N GLY A 122 -8.94 -6.11 -9.38
CA GLY A 122 -9.86 -6.36 -10.48
C GLY A 122 -10.45 -5.09 -11.11
N LEU A 123 -10.03 -3.91 -10.66
CA LEU A 123 -10.47 -2.63 -11.18
C LEU A 123 -9.52 -2.13 -12.29
N PRO A 124 -10.02 -1.35 -13.26
CA PRO A 124 -9.25 -0.96 -14.45
C PRO A 124 -8.29 0.19 -14.16
N ILE A 125 -7.22 -0.08 -13.40
CA ILE A 125 -6.22 0.90 -12.98
C ILE A 125 -4.79 0.34 -13.15
N GLY A 126 -3.97 1.02 -13.94
CA GLY A 126 -2.55 0.72 -14.11
C GLY A 126 -1.70 1.18 -12.93
N GLY A 127 -0.37 1.06 -13.01
CA GLY A 127 0.57 1.40 -11.94
C GLY A 127 1.33 2.70 -12.17
N GLY A 128 1.47 3.52 -11.13
CA GLY A 128 2.34 4.69 -11.16
C GLY A 128 2.66 5.26 -9.77
N LYS A 129 3.64 6.14 -9.68
CA LYS A 129 3.98 6.85 -8.44
C LYS A 129 4.60 8.20 -8.75
N GLY A 130 4.54 9.15 -7.82
CA GLY A 130 5.25 10.41 -7.96
C GLY A 130 5.57 11.05 -6.62
N GLY A 131 6.10 12.26 -6.66
CA GLY A 131 6.46 12.93 -5.43
C GLY A 131 7.51 14.01 -5.62
N SER A 132 8.07 14.45 -4.49
CA SER A 132 9.14 15.42 -4.42
C SER A 132 9.98 15.24 -3.17
N ASP A 133 11.25 15.64 -3.25
CA ASP A 133 12.17 15.79 -2.12
C ASP A 133 11.80 16.95 -1.17
N PHE A 134 10.65 17.60 -1.39
CA PHE A 134 10.10 18.62 -0.50
C PHE A 134 9.74 18.03 0.88
N ASP A 135 10.25 18.67 1.93
CA ASP A 135 9.89 18.35 3.32
C ASP A 135 8.73 19.25 3.81
N PRO A 136 7.51 18.72 3.97
CA PRO A 136 6.38 19.49 4.48
C PRO A 136 6.50 19.81 5.98
N LYS A 137 7.40 19.16 6.73
CA LYS A 137 7.56 19.40 8.16
C LYS A 137 8.06 20.82 8.41
N GLY A 138 7.44 21.46 9.40
CA GLY A 138 7.76 22.84 9.79
C GLY A 138 7.30 23.92 8.79
N LYS A 139 6.60 23.54 7.71
CA LYS A 139 6.07 24.50 6.74
C LYS A 139 4.68 24.99 7.15
N THR A 140 4.43 26.27 6.87
CA THR A 140 3.10 26.87 7.01
C THR A 140 2.17 26.39 5.91
N ASP A 141 0.86 26.51 6.12
CA ASP A 141 -0.15 26.17 5.11
C ASP A 141 0.05 26.95 3.80
N ALA A 142 0.48 28.22 3.90
CA ALA A 142 0.75 29.06 2.74
C ALA A 142 1.96 28.59 1.94
N GLU A 143 3.02 28.14 2.60
CA GLU A 143 4.20 27.56 1.93
C GLU A 143 3.85 26.25 1.23
N ILE A 144 3.09 25.37 1.89
CA ILE A 144 2.62 24.10 1.30
C ILE A 144 1.70 24.36 0.11
N MET A 145 0.81 25.35 0.19
CA MET A 145 -0.04 25.75 -0.93
C MET A 145 0.80 26.24 -2.12
N ARG A 146 1.78 27.13 -1.89
CA ARG A 146 2.68 27.62 -2.95
C ARG A 146 3.47 26.49 -3.59
N PHE A 147 3.98 25.56 -2.79
CA PHE A 147 4.66 24.37 -3.28
C PHE A 147 3.73 23.51 -4.14
N CYS A 148 2.55 23.15 -3.64
CA CYS A 148 1.56 22.35 -4.38
C CYS A 148 1.15 23.02 -5.71
N GLN A 149 1.01 24.35 -5.71
CA GLN A 149 0.69 25.11 -6.92
C GLN A 149 1.83 25.06 -7.94
N SER A 150 3.08 25.24 -7.49
CA SER A 150 4.25 25.12 -8.36
C SER A 150 4.40 23.70 -8.93
N PHE A 151 4.28 22.68 -8.07
CA PHE A 151 4.34 21.28 -8.45
C PHE A 151 3.29 20.92 -9.50
N MET A 152 2.03 21.30 -9.26
CA MET A 152 0.92 21.02 -10.19
C MET A 152 1.00 21.83 -11.49
N THR A 153 1.72 22.96 -11.51
CA THR A 153 1.91 23.74 -12.74
C THR A 153 2.63 22.95 -13.83
N GLU A 154 3.56 22.07 -13.44
CA GLU A 154 4.17 21.12 -14.37
C GLU A 154 3.36 19.82 -14.46
N LEU A 155 3.00 19.20 -13.33
CA LEU A 155 2.40 17.87 -13.31
C LEU A 155 1.10 17.77 -14.12
N GLN A 156 0.28 18.83 -14.15
CA GLN A 156 -1.01 18.84 -14.84
C GLN A 156 -0.92 18.45 -16.33
N LYS A 157 0.24 18.66 -16.98
CA LYS A 157 0.45 18.35 -18.40
C LYS A 157 0.43 16.84 -18.67
N HIS A 158 0.68 16.06 -17.63
CA HIS A 158 0.98 14.63 -17.71
C HIS A 158 -0.10 13.77 -17.04
N ILE A 159 -1.15 14.38 -16.49
CA ILE A 159 -2.20 13.69 -15.73
C ILE A 159 -3.60 14.01 -16.26
N GLY A 160 -4.55 13.13 -15.97
CA GLY A 160 -5.95 13.25 -16.38
C GLY A 160 -6.75 11.99 -16.05
N PRO A 161 -8.09 12.05 -15.99
CA PRO A 161 -8.91 10.93 -15.51
C PRO A 161 -8.70 9.61 -16.26
N SER A 162 -8.41 9.69 -17.56
CA SER A 162 -8.17 8.52 -18.43
C SER A 162 -6.69 8.33 -18.77
N LEU A 163 -5.79 9.10 -18.15
CA LEU A 163 -4.35 9.05 -18.39
C LEU A 163 -3.60 8.61 -17.13
N ASP A 164 -3.64 9.44 -16.09
CA ASP A 164 -2.94 9.24 -14.83
C ASP A 164 -3.70 9.94 -13.70
N VAL A 165 -4.02 9.19 -12.64
CA VAL A 165 -4.83 9.67 -11.51
C VAL A 165 -4.03 9.56 -10.20
N PRO A 166 -3.29 10.61 -9.82
CA PRO A 166 -2.55 10.62 -8.57
C PRO A 166 -3.45 10.59 -7.31
N ALA A 167 -2.82 10.33 -6.16
CA ALA A 167 -3.46 10.30 -4.84
C ALA A 167 -2.51 10.83 -3.76
N GLY A 168 -2.97 10.84 -2.51
CA GLY A 168 -2.10 11.07 -1.35
C GLY A 168 -1.15 9.91 -1.06
N ASP A 169 -0.05 10.23 -0.38
CA ASP A 169 0.93 9.32 0.23
C ASP A 169 1.61 10.07 1.39
N ILE A 170 2.75 9.61 1.90
CA ILE A 170 3.50 10.29 2.97
C ILE A 170 3.77 11.74 2.56
N GLY A 171 3.37 12.69 3.41
CA GLY A 171 3.51 14.14 3.17
C GLY A 171 2.46 14.76 2.26
N VAL A 172 1.50 13.98 1.74
CA VAL A 172 0.41 14.45 0.87
C VAL A 172 -0.93 13.92 1.40
N GLY A 173 -1.61 14.72 2.21
CA GLY A 173 -2.94 14.43 2.73
C GLY A 173 -4.05 15.18 1.99
N GLY A 174 -5.24 15.23 2.59
CA GLY A 174 -6.40 15.94 2.01
C GLY A 174 -6.16 17.43 1.76
N ARG A 175 -5.31 18.08 2.58
CA ARG A 175 -4.90 19.48 2.40
C ARG A 175 -4.11 19.68 1.10
N GLU A 176 -3.05 18.89 0.90
CA GLU A 176 -2.20 18.95 -0.29
C GLU A 176 -2.99 18.56 -1.54
N ILE A 177 -3.83 17.51 -1.47
CA ILE A 177 -4.74 17.13 -2.55
C ILE A 177 -5.69 18.28 -2.89
N GLY A 178 -6.23 18.98 -1.91
CA GLY A 178 -7.07 20.17 -2.13
C GLY A 178 -6.33 21.30 -2.86
N TYR A 179 -5.11 21.65 -2.43
CA TYR A 179 -4.31 22.68 -3.10
C TYR A 179 -3.91 22.28 -4.52
N MET A 180 -3.49 21.03 -4.73
CA MET A 180 -3.15 20.51 -6.05
C MET A 180 -4.37 20.46 -6.97
N TYR A 181 -5.52 19.98 -6.48
CA TYR A 181 -6.77 19.99 -7.25
C TYR A 181 -7.20 21.40 -7.63
N GLY A 182 -7.11 22.35 -6.69
CA GLY A 182 -7.39 23.76 -6.93
C GLY A 182 -6.52 24.36 -8.04
N GLN A 183 -5.23 24.07 -8.03
CA GLN A 183 -4.31 24.52 -9.08
C GLN A 183 -4.56 23.84 -10.42
N TYR A 184 -4.83 22.52 -10.42
CA TYR A 184 -5.20 21.80 -11.64
C TYR A 184 -6.43 22.44 -12.29
N LYS A 185 -7.51 22.64 -11.50
CA LYS A 185 -8.74 23.31 -11.95
C LYS A 185 -8.48 24.70 -12.53
N ARG A 186 -7.56 25.48 -11.95
CA ARG A 186 -7.21 26.82 -12.41
C ARG A 186 -6.49 26.82 -13.76
N LEU A 187 -5.58 25.86 -13.97
CA LEU A 187 -4.78 25.75 -15.19
C LEU A 187 -5.52 25.02 -16.32
N ARG A 188 -6.48 24.18 -15.94
CA ARG A 188 -7.34 23.40 -16.82
C ARG A 188 -8.80 23.82 -16.59
N GLN A 189 -9.66 22.84 -16.30
CA GLN A 189 -11.07 23.00 -16.01
C GLN A 189 -11.43 22.08 -14.84
N PHE A 190 -12.65 22.19 -14.33
CA PHE A 190 -13.12 21.29 -13.29
C PHE A 190 -13.17 19.85 -13.82
N ASP A 191 -12.44 18.95 -13.16
CA ASP A 191 -12.44 17.53 -13.48
C ASP A 191 -12.19 16.71 -12.21
N ALA A 192 -13.27 16.20 -11.61
CA ALA A 192 -13.20 15.49 -10.33
C ALA A 192 -12.33 14.24 -10.40
N GLY A 193 -12.21 13.60 -11.57
CA GLY A 193 -11.52 12.32 -11.73
C GLY A 193 -9.99 12.40 -11.79
N VAL A 194 -9.40 13.60 -11.81
CA VAL A 194 -7.94 13.75 -11.97
C VAL A 194 -7.13 13.37 -10.73
N LEU A 195 -7.72 13.47 -9.54
CA LEU A 195 -7.09 13.12 -8.28
C LEU A 195 -8.05 12.33 -7.41
N THR A 196 -7.51 11.44 -6.58
CA THR A 196 -8.26 10.68 -5.56
C THR A 196 -7.80 11.04 -4.15
N GLY A 197 -8.63 10.76 -3.14
CA GLY A 197 -8.42 11.25 -1.79
C GLY A 197 -8.85 12.71 -1.63
N LYS A 198 -9.81 13.16 -2.45
CA LYS A 198 -10.37 14.50 -2.34
C LYS A 198 -11.24 14.60 -1.07
N PRO A 199 -11.29 15.76 -0.42
CA PRO A 199 -12.36 16.09 0.52
C PRO A 199 -13.75 15.87 -0.09
N LEU A 200 -14.71 15.46 0.76
CA LEU A 200 -16.06 15.10 0.33
C LEU A 200 -16.78 16.23 -0.43
N GLY A 201 -16.56 17.49 -0.04
CA GLY A 201 -17.22 18.66 -0.62
C GLY A 201 -16.95 18.92 -2.11
N PHE A 202 -16.00 18.21 -2.74
CA PHE A 202 -15.70 18.35 -4.17
C PHE A 202 -15.34 17.03 -4.86
N GLY A 203 -16.05 15.95 -4.52
CA GLY A 203 -15.96 14.66 -5.22
C GLY A 203 -15.10 13.62 -4.53
N GLY A 204 -14.83 13.78 -3.23
CA GLY A 204 -14.28 12.71 -2.40
C GLY A 204 -15.25 11.54 -2.21
N SER A 205 -14.71 10.39 -1.82
CA SER A 205 -15.51 9.21 -1.45
C SER A 205 -15.55 9.03 0.06
N LEU A 206 -16.70 8.59 0.57
CA LEU A 206 -16.79 8.03 1.92
C LEU A 206 -15.87 6.80 2.04
N ILE A 207 -15.54 6.42 3.27
CA ILE A 207 -14.65 5.30 3.63
C ILE A 207 -13.18 5.49 3.23
N ARG A 208 -12.80 6.57 2.53
CA ARG A 208 -11.40 6.78 2.14
C ARG A 208 -10.39 6.74 3.31
N PRO A 209 -10.67 7.33 4.49
CA PRO A 209 -9.81 7.17 5.65
C PRO A 209 -9.71 5.70 6.12
N GLU A 210 -10.83 5.00 6.20
CA GLU A 210 -10.95 3.65 6.78
C GLU A 210 -10.46 2.54 5.84
N ALA A 211 -10.49 2.79 4.53
CA ALA A 211 -10.38 1.81 3.47
C ALA A 211 -9.21 0.83 3.61
N THR A 212 -8.03 1.31 4.00
CA THR A 212 -6.85 0.45 4.14
C THR A 212 -6.94 -0.44 5.38
N GLY A 213 -7.37 0.10 6.52
CA GLY A 213 -7.52 -0.67 7.77
C GLY A 213 -8.66 -1.68 7.69
N TYR A 214 -9.81 -1.27 7.14
CA TYR A 214 -10.92 -2.18 6.86
C TYR A 214 -10.53 -3.23 5.83
N GLY A 215 -9.84 -2.83 4.76
CA GLY A 215 -9.39 -3.74 3.72
C GLY A 215 -8.47 -4.83 4.25
N LEU A 216 -7.51 -4.46 5.10
CA LEU A 216 -6.62 -5.40 5.80
C LEU A 216 -7.41 -6.45 6.57
N VAL A 217 -8.38 -6.00 7.38
CA VAL A 217 -9.20 -6.90 8.18
C VAL A 217 -10.08 -7.79 7.29
N TYR A 218 -10.72 -7.25 6.25
CA TYR A 218 -11.51 -8.06 5.32
C TYR A 218 -10.69 -9.11 4.58
N PHE A 219 -9.48 -8.76 4.10
CA PHE A 219 -8.59 -9.73 3.46
C PHE A 219 -8.21 -10.84 4.45
N THR A 220 -7.83 -10.44 5.67
CA THR A 220 -7.45 -11.39 6.73
C THR A 220 -8.61 -12.29 7.13
N ASP A 221 -9.84 -11.77 7.19
CA ASP A 221 -11.04 -12.53 7.53
C ASP A 221 -11.32 -13.62 6.48
N ASN A 222 -11.19 -13.29 5.18
CA ASN A 222 -11.30 -14.27 4.10
C ASN A 222 -10.19 -15.35 4.19
N MET A 223 -8.95 -14.94 4.50
CA MET A 223 -7.84 -15.86 4.69
C MET A 223 -8.04 -16.80 5.88
N LEU A 224 -8.54 -16.30 6.99
CA LEU A 224 -8.90 -17.11 8.16
C LEU A 224 -10.03 -18.08 7.83
N ALA A 225 -11.10 -17.60 7.19
CA ALA A 225 -12.27 -18.42 6.85
C ALA A 225 -11.90 -19.58 5.91
N ALA A 226 -11.05 -19.34 4.91
CA ALA A 226 -10.56 -20.38 4.02
C ALA A 226 -9.74 -21.47 4.73
N ASN A 227 -9.23 -21.18 5.93
CA ASN A 227 -8.45 -22.08 6.77
C ASN A 227 -9.21 -22.53 8.03
N GLY A 228 -10.54 -22.42 8.04
CA GLY A 228 -11.38 -22.89 9.14
C GLY A 228 -11.26 -22.08 10.44
N LYS A 229 -10.85 -20.81 10.33
CA LYS A 229 -10.65 -19.88 11.45
C LYS A 229 -11.49 -18.61 11.25
N SER A 230 -11.47 -17.72 12.24
CA SER A 230 -12.16 -16.42 12.19
C SER A 230 -11.50 -15.46 13.17
N PHE A 231 -11.79 -14.15 13.06
CA PHE A 231 -11.36 -13.16 14.06
C PHE A 231 -11.98 -13.33 15.44
N LYS A 232 -13.16 -13.97 15.52
CA LYS A 232 -13.91 -14.11 16.76
C LYS A 232 -13.07 -14.81 17.84
N ASP A 233 -13.03 -14.19 19.01
CA ASP A 233 -12.32 -14.66 20.21
C ASP A 233 -10.79 -14.80 20.03
N GLN A 234 -10.22 -14.27 18.94
CA GLN A 234 -8.77 -14.27 18.70
C GLN A 234 -8.11 -13.05 19.35
N THR A 235 -6.89 -13.23 19.86
CA THR A 235 -6.04 -12.15 20.36
C THR A 235 -5.20 -11.58 19.22
N VAL A 236 -5.34 -10.28 18.97
CA VAL A 236 -4.72 -9.60 17.83
C VAL A 236 -3.71 -8.57 18.30
N LEU A 237 -2.49 -8.66 17.76
CA LEU A 237 -1.47 -7.62 17.87
C LEU A 237 -1.55 -6.70 16.65
N ILE A 238 -1.66 -5.39 16.87
CA ILE A 238 -1.59 -4.38 15.81
C ILE A 238 -0.44 -3.43 16.15
N SER A 239 0.46 -3.19 15.20
CA SER A 239 1.43 -2.10 15.34
C SER A 239 0.91 -0.82 14.72
N GLY A 240 1.50 0.30 15.11
CA GLY A 240 1.10 1.61 14.66
C GLY A 240 -0.12 2.14 15.41
N SER A 241 -0.33 3.43 15.25
CA SER A 241 -1.45 4.20 15.83
C SER A 241 -1.94 5.25 14.84
N GLY A 242 -1.54 5.12 13.58
CA GLY A 242 -1.99 5.95 12.47
C GLY A 242 -3.30 5.45 11.88
N ASN A 243 -3.69 6.05 10.76
CA ASN A 243 -4.95 5.79 10.08
C ASN A 243 -5.25 4.29 9.85
N VAL A 244 -4.28 3.55 9.31
CA VAL A 244 -4.44 2.10 9.03
C VAL A 244 -4.69 1.32 10.32
N ALA A 245 -3.85 1.52 11.33
CA ALA A 245 -3.95 0.83 12.62
C ALA A 245 -5.27 1.14 13.35
N GLN A 246 -5.67 2.42 13.42
CA GLN A 246 -6.92 2.83 14.08
C GLN A 246 -8.12 2.09 13.47
N PHE A 247 -8.24 2.07 12.14
CA PHE A 247 -9.37 1.43 11.49
C PHE A 247 -9.26 -0.10 11.41
N ALA A 248 -8.05 -0.65 11.48
CA ALA A 248 -7.85 -2.08 11.68
C ALA A 248 -8.31 -2.52 13.09
N VAL A 249 -7.98 -1.74 14.14
CA VAL A 249 -8.51 -1.94 15.51
C VAL A 249 -10.04 -1.96 15.47
N GLN A 250 -10.65 -0.91 14.92
CA GLN A 250 -12.11 -0.81 14.84
C GLN A 250 -12.74 -2.03 14.17
N LYS A 251 -12.29 -2.38 12.96
CA LYS A 251 -12.92 -3.45 12.18
C LYS A 251 -12.66 -4.83 12.77
N ALA A 252 -11.46 -5.10 13.28
CA ALA A 252 -11.16 -6.39 13.91
C ALA A 252 -11.99 -6.58 15.19
N THR A 253 -12.16 -5.53 16.00
CA THR A 253 -13.04 -5.56 17.18
C THR A 253 -14.51 -5.76 16.81
N GLU A 254 -15.01 -5.13 15.74
CA GLU A 254 -16.37 -5.38 15.21
C GLU A 254 -16.59 -6.85 14.80
N LEU A 255 -15.54 -7.55 14.34
CA LEU A 255 -15.59 -8.99 14.01
C LEU A 255 -15.38 -9.90 15.23
N GLY A 256 -15.33 -9.35 16.44
CA GLY A 256 -15.23 -10.10 17.69
C GLY A 256 -13.81 -10.44 18.11
N ALA A 257 -12.80 -9.81 17.51
CA ALA A 257 -11.41 -9.97 17.94
C ALA A 257 -11.09 -9.16 19.20
N LYS A 258 -10.18 -9.68 20.01
CA LYS A 258 -9.60 -8.96 21.14
C LYS A 258 -8.28 -8.32 20.69
N VAL A 259 -8.36 -7.08 20.21
CA VAL A 259 -7.17 -6.31 19.81
C VAL A 259 -6.51 -5.73 21.06
N ILE A 260 -5.30 -6.17 21.39
CA ILE A 260 -4.65 -5.81 22.66
C ILE A 260 -3.52 -4.82 22.51
N SER A 261 -3.09 -4.48 21.29
CA SER A 261 -1.93 -3.60 21.10
C SER A 261 -2.12 -2.55 20.01
N VAL A 262 -1.38 -1.44 20.18
CA VAL A 262 -1.08 -0.39 19.20
C VAL A 262 0.30 0.17 19.52
N SER A 263 1.00 0.76 18.54
CA SER A 263 2.34 1.33 18.76
C SER A 263 2.56 2.72 18.14
N ASP A 264 3.60 3.40 18.59
CA ASP A 264 4.16 4.57 17.92
C ASP A 264 5.68 4.41 17.77
N SER A 265 6.38 5.47 17.36
CA SER A 265 7.82 5.39 17.07
C SER A 265 8.70 5.01 18.27
N ASN A 266 8.19 5.15 19.51
CA ASN A 266 9.00 5.01 20.72
C ASN A 266 8.61 3.80 21.56
N GLY A 267 7.41 3.26 21.36
CA GLY A 267 6.89 2.19 22.20
C GLY A 267 5.49 1.76 21.81
N TYR A 268 4.91 0.89 22.62
CA TYR A 268 3.63 0.27 22.37
C TYR A 268 2.78 0.14 23.64
N ILE A 269 1.48 0.01 23.43
CA ILE A 269 0.50 -0.26 24.46
C ILE A 269 0.16 -1.75 24.43
N ILE A 270 0.00 -2.34 25.61
CA ILE A 270 -0.76 -3.57 25.80
C ILE A 270 -1.93 -3.28 26.73
N ASP A 271 -3.15 -3.49 26.24
CA ASP A 271 -4.37 -3.50 27.03
C ASP A 271 -5.04 -4.86 26.90
N GLU A 272 -4.90 -5.69 27.93
CA GLU A 272 -5.49 -7.02 28.01
C GLU A 272 -7.03 -6.99 28.11
N THR A 273 -7.67 -5.83 28.16
CA THR A 273 -9.12 -5.69 28.06
C THR A 273 -9.60 -5.27 26.67
N GLY A 274 -8.66 -4.97 25.77
CA GLY A 274 -8.92 -4.49 24.42
C GLY A 274 -8.58 -3.00 24.28
N ILE A 275 -8.11 -2.60 23.09
CA ILE A 275 -7.83 -1.20 22.76
C ILE A 275 -9.14 -0.41 22.65
N ASP A 276 -9.18 0.73 23.33
CA ASP A 276 -10.25 1.71 23.31
C ASP A 276 -10.08 2.61 22.08
N PHE A 277 -10.91 2.35 21.06
CA PHE A 277 -10.80 3.01 19.76
C PHE A 277 -11.04 4.53 19.84
N ASP A 278 -12.04 4.97 20.61
CA ASP A 278 -12.39 6.38 20.71
C ASP A 278 -11.28 7.17 21.42
N LEU A 279 -10.75 6.61 22.51
CA LEU A 279 -9.62 7.20 23.23
C LEU A 279 -8.36 7.26 22.34
N LEU A 280 -8.06 6.18 21.60
CA LEU A 280 -6.95 6.16 20.65
C LEU A 280 -7.09 7.27 19.59
N CYS A 281 -8.28 7.39 19.00
CA CYS A 281 -8.55 8.41 17.97
C CYS A 281 -8.40 9.83 18.52
N ASP A 282 -8.93 10.10 19.72
CA ASP A 282 -8.82 11.41 20.33
C ASP A 282 -7.36 11.81 20.62
N ILE A 283 -6.59 10.90 21.23
CA ILE A 283 -5.17 11.11 21.53
C ILE A 283 -4.37 11.37 20.25
N LYS A 284 -4.59 10.57 19.19
CA LYS A 284 -3.77 10.65 17.98
C LYS A 284 -4.19 11.75 17.02
N ASN A 285 -5.49 11.99 16.86
CA ASN A 285 -6.00 12.86 15.81
C ASN A 285 -6.30 14.29 16.33
N ASN A 286 -6.89 14.41 17.53
CA ASN A 286 -7.27 15.70 18.10
C ASN A 286 -6.13 16.29 18.92
N ARG A 287 -5.63 15.55 19.92
CA ARG A 287 -4.56 16.00 20.82
C ARG A 287 -3.17 15.92 20.19
N ARG A 288 -2.99 15.01 19.23
CA ARG A 288 -1.71 14.69 18.58
C ARG A 288 -0.62 14.30 19.58
N ALA A 289 -1.01 13.54 20.59
CA ALA A 289 -0.18 13.12 21.70
C ALA A 289 0.48 11.74 21.48
N ARG A 290 1.34 11.39 22.44
CA ARG A 290 2.03 10.09 22.53
C ARG A 290 1.14 9.04 23.19
N LEU A 291 1.42 7.76 22.94
CA LEU A 291 0.67 6.67 23.56
C LEU A 291 0.84 6.58 25.09
N THR A 292 1.82 7.26 25.67
CA THR A 292 1.93 7.41 27.13
C THR A 292 0.71 8.09 27.75
N GLU A 293 0.03 8.99 27.04
CA GLU A 293 -1.23 9.58 27.51
C GLU A 293 -2.37 8.55 27.53
N TYR A 294 -2.37 7.62 26.57
CA TYR A 294 -3.36 6.54 26.53
C TYR A 294 -3.23 5.66 27.78
N ALA A 295 -2.00 5.24 28.12
CA ALA A 295 -1.74 4.45 29.33
C ALA A 295 -2.05 5.21 30.63
N ALA A 296 -1.91 6.54 30.63
CA ALA A 296 -2.24 7.36 31.79
C ALA A 296 -3.75 7.44 32.05
N GLU A 297 -4.56 7.45 30.99
CA GLU A 297 -6.03 7.55 31.08
C GLU A 297 -6.73 6.19 31.17
N LYS A 298 -6.13 5.14 30.60
CA LYS A 298 -6.67 3.78 30.60
C LYS A 298 -5.90 2.91 31.60
N ALA A 299 -6.43 2.77 32.82
CA ALA A 299 -5.76 2.05 33.91
C ALA A 299 -5.41 0.58 33.62
N THR A 300 -6.11 -0.06 32.69
CA THR A 300 -5.84 -1.44 32.22
C THR A 300 -4.68 -1.53 31.24
N ALA A 301 -4.34 -0.42 30.59
CA ALA A 301 -3.31 -0.34 29.59
C ALA A 301 -1.92 -0.09 30.19
N LYS A 302 -0.92 -0.76 29.64
CA LYS A 302 0.49 -0.57 30.02
C LYS A 302 1.29 -0.12 28.81
N TYR A 303 2.12 0.88 29.00
CA TYR A 303 3.09 1.34 28.00
C TYR A 303 4.42 0.62 28.17
N PHE A 304 5.01 0.21 27.06
CA PHE A 304 6.32 -0.43 26.97
C PHE A 304 7.15 0.29 25.93
N GLU A 305 8.44 0.46 26.20
CA GLU A 305 9.38 0.99 25.22
C GLU A 305 9.81 -0.09 24.22
N GLY A 306 10.14 0.35 22.99
CA GLY A 306 10.62 -0.54 21.93
C GLY A 306 9.52 -1.10 21.04
N SER A 307 9.77 -2.29 20.48
CA SER A 307 8.89 -2.90 19.47
C SER A 307 7.80 -3.76 20.10
N VAL A 308 6.57 -3.62 19.60
CA VAL A 308 5.42 -4.47 19.97
C VAL A 308 5.66 -5.94 19.62
N TRP A 309 6.51 -6.21 18.63
CA TRP A 309 6.86 -7.56 18.20
C TRP A 309 7.79 -8.30 19.17
N ASN A 310 8.24 -7.61 20.22
CA ASN A 310 8.96 -8.21 21.35
C ASN A 310 8.03 -8.60 22.51
N TYR A 311 6.70 -8.46 22.36
CA TYR A 311 5.72 -8.84 23.38
C TYR A 311 5.84 -10.33 23.71
N ASP A 312 6.07 -10.65 24.99
CA ASP A 312 6.24 -12.00 25.52
C ASP A 312 4.92 -12.51 26.13
N GLY A 313 3.89 -12.61 25.30
CA GLY A 313 2.57 -13.10 25.68
C GLY A 313 1.86 -13.80 24.52
N LYS A 314 0.72 -14.44 24.78
CA LYS A 314 -0.02 -15.19 23.77
C LYS A 314 -0.76 -14.26 22.81
N ALA A 315 -0.62 -14.52 21.50
CA ALA A 315 -1.37 -13.85 20.45
C ALA A 315 -1.60 -14.82 19.29
N ASP A 316 -2.68 -14.60 18.54
CA ASP A 316 -3.12 -15.49 17.45
C ASP A 316 -2.82 -14.88 16.08
N ILE A 317 -3.02 -13.55 15.97
CA ILE A 317 -2.95 -12.79 14.72
C ILE A 317 -2.06 -11.56 14.93
N ALA A 318 -1.18 -11.25 13.98
CA ALA A 318 -0.41 -10.02 13.94
C ALA A 318 -0.71 -9.20 12.68
N LEU A 319 -1.02 -7.92 12.86
CA LEU A 319 -1.33 -6.97 11.79
C LEU A 319 -0.34 -5.80 11.81
N PRO A 320 0.84 -5.91 11.16
CA PRO A 320 1.79 -4.82 11.10
C PRO A 320 1.29 -3.64 10.26
N CYS A 321 1.12 -2.47 10.90
CA CYS A 321 0.53 -1.28 10.29
C CYS A 321 1.35 0.01 10.53
N ALA A 322 2.63 -0.09 10.90
CA ALA A 322 3.44 1.08 11.24
C ALA A 322 4.35 1.54 10.08
N THR A 323 5.39 0.76 9.77
CA THR A 323 6.44 1.15 8.82
C THR A 323 7.01 -0.07 8.11
N GLN A 324 7.77 0.18 7.03
CA GLN A 324 8.58 -0.85 6.38
C GLN A 324 9.61 -1.46 7.35
N ASN A 325 9.94 -2.75 7.16
CA ASN A 325 10.92 -3.52 7.93
C ASN A 325 10.78 -3.38 9.46
N GLU A 326 9.54 -3.37 9.96
CA GLU A 326 9.27 -3.34 11.40
C GLU A 326 9.33 -4.71 12.08
N ILE A 327 9.22 -5.83 11.33
CA ILE A 327 9.39 -7.20 11.84
C ILE A 327 10.60 -7.84 11.18
N ASN A 328 11.58 -8.24 12.00
CA ASN A 328 12.73 -9.04 11.55
C ASN A 328 12.57 -10.55 11.83
N GLY A 329 13.51 -11.37 11.37
CA GLY A 329 13.49 -12.82 11.59
C GLY A 329 13.42 -13.26 13.06
N GLU A 330 14.12 -12.57 13.98
CA GLU A 330 14.07 -12.89 15.41
C GLU A 330 12.69 -12.61 16.01
N GLN A 331 12.09 -11.48 15.64
CA GLN A 331 10.74 -11.10 16.06
C GLN A 331 9.68 -12.02 15.46
N ALA A 332 9.82 -12.41 14.20
CA ALA A 332 8.96 -13.40 13.57
C ALA A 332 9.01 -14.75 14.31
N ALA A 333 10.21 -15.21 14.71
CA ALA A 333 10.36 -16.44 15.47
C ALA A 333 9.71 -16.34 16.87
N ALA A 334 9.81 -15.17 17.52
CA ALA A 334 9.13 -14.90 18.78
C ALA A 334 7.59 -14.93 18.62
N LEU A 335 7.05 -14.32 17.56
CA LEU A 335 5.61 -14.35 17.26
C LEU A 335 5.09 -15.79 17.09
N VAL A 336 5.79 -16.62 16.29
CA VAL A 336 5.44 -18.03 16.11
C VAL A 336 5.46 -18.78 17.44
N LYS A 337 6.52 -18.60 18.25
CA LYS A 337 6.62 -19.19 19.60
C LYS A 337 5.45 -18.79 20.50
N ASN A 338 4.96 -17.56 20.33
CA ASN A 338 3.85 -17.00 21.09
C ASN A 338 2.46 -17.47 20.62
N GLY A 339 2.40 -18.26 19.54
CA GLY A 339 1.17 -18.86 19.02
C GLY A 339 0.57 -18.13 17.83
N VAL A 340 1.26 -17.11 17.29
CA VAL A 340 0.78 -16.39 16.12
C VAL A 340 0.82 -17.34 14.92
N TYR A 341 -0.36 -17.61 14.36
CA TYR A 341 -0.51 -18.47 13.19
C TYR A 341 -0.91 -17.68 11.93
N CYS A 342 -1.20 -16.39 12.07
CA CYS A 342 -1.62 -15.51 10.98
C CYS A 342 -0.92 -14.15 11.07
N VAL A 343 -0.32 -13.71 9.96
CA VAL A 343 0.28 -12.38 9.82
C VAL A 343 -0.25 -11.75 8.53
N ALA A 344 -0.81 -10.55 8.60
CA ALA A 344 -1.27 -9.83 7.40
C ALA A 344 -0.85 -8.36 7.43
N GLU A 345 -0.26 -7.88 6.34
CA GLU A 345 0.46 -6.62 6.32
C GLU A 345 -0.42 -5.41 5.97
N GLY A 346 -0.58 -4.48 6.91
CA GLY A 346 -1.26 -3.20 6.72
C GLY A 346 -0.34 -2.10 6.21
N ALA A 347 0.93 -2.09 6.62
CA ALA A 347 1.98 -1.23 6.08
C ALA A 347 2.54 -1.79 4.76
N ASN A 348 3.36 -1.00 4.05
CA ASN A 348 4.07 -1.51 2.86
C ASN A 348 5.39 -2.15 3.30
N MET A 349 5.56 -3.45 3.02
CA MET A 349 6.75 -4.25 3.35
C MET A 349 7.17 -4.17 4.83
N PRO A 350 6.27 -4.38 5.82
CA PRO A 350 6.65 -4.36 7.22
C PRO A 350 7.51 -5.56 7.64
N SER A 351 7.39 -6.73 7.03
CA SER A 351 8.24 -7.87 7.34
C SER A 351 9.46 -7.92 6.42
N ASP A 352 10.66 -8.12 6.98
CA ASP A 352 11.85 -8.38 6.18
C ASP A 352 11.87 -9.81 5.61
N LEU A 353 12.83 -10.09 4.72
CA LEU A 353 12.92 -11.40 4.07
C LEU A 353 13.13 -12.55 5.06
N ASP A 354 13.84 -12.31 6.16
CA ASP A 354 14.08 -13.32 7.20
C ASP A 354 12.79 -13.61 7.98
N ALA A 355 11.96 -12.59 8.25
CA ALA A 355 10.64 -12.75 8.85
C ALA A 355 9.71 -13.56 7.95
N ILE A 356 9.65 -13.23 6.66
CA ILE A 356 8.83 -13.96 5.67
C ILE A 356 9.25 -15.43 5.58
N LYS A 357 10.56 -15.70 5.61
CA LYS A 357 11.10 -17.06 5.64
C LYS A 357 10.62 -17.83 6.88
N VAL A 358 10.69 -17.20 8.06
CA VAL A 358 10.20 -17.82 9.31
C VAL A 358 8.71 -18.13 9.21
N TYR A 359 7.88 -17.23 8.67
CA TYR A 359 6.45 -17.49 8.47
C TYR A 359 6.21 -18.71 7.59
N LYS A 360 6.92 -18.80 6.45
CA LYS A 360 6.80 -19.91 5.50
C LYS A 360 7.23 -21.25 6.12
N GLU A 361 8.37 -21.27 6.81
CA GLU A 361 8.91 -22.49 7.44
C GLU A 361 8.01 -23.03 8.57
N ASN A 362 7.19 -22.17 9.18
CA ASN A 362 6.31 -22.53 10.30
C ASN A 362 4.82 -22.62 9.91
N GLY A 363 4.49 -22.55 8.61
CA GLY A 363 3.11 -22.66 8.12
C GLY A 363 2.19 -21.53 8.60
N VAL A 364 2.73 -20.35 8.85
CA VAL A 364 1.95 -19.15 9.20
C VAL A 364 1.17 -18.69 7.96
N LEU A 365 -0.13 -18.42 8.14
CA LEU A 365 -0.95 -17.81 7.11
C LEU A 365 -0.47 -16.38 6.87
N TYR A 366 0.11 -16.13 5.70
CA TYR A 366 0.76 -14.86 5.40
C TYR A 366 0.01 -14.05 4.33
N GLY A 367 -0.51 -12.90 4.75
CA GLY A 367 -1.18 -11.92 3.91
C GLY A 367 -0.25 -10.79 3.51
N LEU A 368 0.35 -10.91 2.32
CA LEU A 368 1.29 -9.95 1.76
C LEU A 368 0.67 -8.54 1.59
N ALA A 369 1.45 -7.49 1.84
CA ALA A 369 1.02 -6.09 1.78
C ALA A 369 0.27 -5.71 0.49
N LYS A 370 0.78 -6.07 -0.69
CA LYS A 370 0.18 -5.67 -1.98
C LYS A 370 -1.25 -6.20 -2.17
N ALA A 371 -1.61 -7.28 -1.48
CA ALA A 371 -2.97 -7.80 -1.42
C ALA A 371 -3.74 -7.25 -0.21
N ALA A 372 -3.21 -7.45 1.01
CA ALA A 372 -3.93 -7.19 2.25
C ALA A 372 -4.28 -5.70 2.43
N ASN A 373 -3.38 -4.78 2.09
CA ASN A 373 -3.61 -3.33 2.24
C ASN A 373 -4.13 -2.64 0.95
N ALA A 374 -4.64 -3.42 0.00
CA ALA A 374 -5.17 -2.92 -1.28
C ALA A 374 -6.48 -2.12 -1.13
N GLY A 375 -7.17 -2.22 0.01
CA GLY A 375 -8.44 -1.51 0.25
C GLY A 375 -8.36 0.00 -0.02
N GLY A 376 -7.23 0.64 0.35
CA GLY A 376 -7.03 2.08 0.08
C GLY A 376 -7.02 2.45 -1.40
N VAL A 377 -6.44 1.60 -2.26
CA VAL A 377 -6.46 1.84 -3.71
C VAL A 377 -7.77 1.39 -4.34
N ALA A 378 -8.39 0.33 -3.82
CA ALA A 378 -9.73 -0.09 -4.22
C ALA A 378 -10.74 1.06 -4.05
N VAL A 379 -10.84 1.67 -2.86
CA VAL A 379 -11.74 2.82 -2.63
C VAL A 379 -11.31 4.05 -3.43
N SER A 380 -10.02 4.19 -3.77
CA SER A 380 -9.59 5.25 -4.71
C SER A 380 -10.15 5.04 -6.12
N ALA A 381 -10.21 3.80 -6.61
CA ALA A 381 -10.86 3.49 -7.89
C ALA A 381 -12.40 3.55 -7.81
N LEU A 382 -13.00 3.26 -6.65
CA LEU A 382 -14.42 3.54 -6.41
C LEU A 382 -14.70 5.05 -6.41
N GLU A 383 -13.79 5.89 -5.90
CA GLU A 383 -13.88 7.36 -6.00
C GLU A 383 -13.83 7.81 -7.47
N MET A 384 -12.96 7.22 -8.30
CA MET A 384 -12.92 7.48 -9.75
C MET A 384 -14.23 7.07 -10.44
N SER A 385 -14.81 5.94 -10.04
CA SER A 385 -16.09 5.45 -10.57
C SER A 385 -17.23 6.41 -10.22
N GLN A 386 -17.33 6.81 -8.95
CA GLN A 386 -18.29 7.82 -8.46
C GLN A 386 -18.15 9.14 -9.21
N ASN A 387 -16.92 9.62 -9.43
CA ASN A 387 -16.68 10.86 -10.17
C ASN A 387 -17.07 10.76 -11.65
N SER A 388 -16.83 9.61 -12.29
CA SER A 388 -17.25 9.35 -13.67
C SER A 388 -18.78 9.29 -13.79
N LEU A 389 -19.46 8.70 -12.81
CA LEU A 389 -20.92 8.65 -12.71
C LEU A 389 -21.55 9.98 -12.29
N ARG A 390 -20.77 10.89 -11.70
CA ARG A 390 -21.24 12.11 -11.02
C ARG A 390 -22.25 11.82 -9.91
N LEU A 391 -22.07 10.71 -9.22
CA LEU A 391 -22.89 10.28 -8.09
C LEU A 391 -22.00 10.05 -6.89
N SER A 392 -22.56 10.27 -5.69
CA SER A 392 -21.94 9.88 -4.44
C SER A 392 -22.66 8.66 -3.89
N TRP A 393 -21.90 7.69 -3.42
CA TRP A 393 -22.45 6.52 -2.75
C TRP A 393 -22.50 6.74 -1.24
N THR A 394 -23.42 6.05 -0.60
CA THR A 394 -23.52 5.96 0.87
C THR A 394 -22.32 5.22 1.45
N ARG A 395 -22.12 5.33 2.77
CA ARG A 395 -21.03 4.62 3.46
C ARG A 395 -21.19 3.11 3.26
N GLU A 396 -22.41 2.61 3.39
CA GLU A 396 -22.75 1.19 3.30
C GLU A 396 -22.48 0.62 1.91
N GLU A 397 -22.80 1.37 0.86
CA GLU A 397 -22.51 0.97 -0.53
C GLU A 397 -21.00 0.91 -0.80
N VAL A 398 -20.23 1.88 -0.30
CA VAL A 398 -18.76 1.85 -0.46
C VAL A 398 -18.14 0.71 0.36
N ASP A 399 -18.63 0.45 1.59
CA ASP A 399 -18.10 -0.61 2.46
C ASP A 399 -18.39 -1.99 1.87
N GLY A 400 -19.62 -2.21 1.39
CA GLY A 400 -20.01 -3.46 0.73
C GLY A 400 -19.12 -3.76 -0.48
N ARG A 401 -18.92 -2.76 -1.35
CA ARG A 401 -18.01 -2.91 -2.50
C ARG A 401 -16.56 -3.16 -2.09
N LEU A 402 -16.06 -2.47 -1.07
CA LEU A 402 -14.71 -2.70 -0.54
C LEU A 402 -14.58 -4.15 -0.04
N LYS A 403 -15.56 -4.64 0.73
CA LYS A 403 -15.59 -6.01 1.23
C LYS A 403 -15.55 -7.04 0.10
N ASP A 404 -16.38 -6.84 -0.93
CA ASP A 404 -16.41 -7.72 -2.12
C ASP A 404 -15.07 -7.72 -2.87
N ILE A 405 -14.46 -6.55 -3.04
CA ILE A 405 -13.14 -6.43 -3.69
C ILE A 405 -12.06 -7.17 -2.89
N MET A 406 -12.02 -7.02 -1.57
CA MET A 406 -11.03 -7.72 -0.75
C MET A 406 -11.23 -9.24 -0.75
N ALA A 407 -12.47 -9.71 -0.79
CA ALA A 407 -12.78 -11.13 -0.95
C ALA A 407 -12.29 -11.65 -2.31
N ASN A 408 -12.51 -10.88 -3.39
CA ASN A 408 -12.02 -11.24 -4.72
C ASN A 408 -10.49 -11.29 -4.78
N ILE A 409 -9.79 -10.30 -4.20
CA ILE A 409 -8.32 -10.31 -4.12
C ILE A 409 -7.82 -11.60 -3.45
N PHE A 410 -8.42 -11.98 -2.32
CA PHE A 410 -8.04 -13.20 -1.63
C PHE A 410 -8.36 -14.46 -2.44
N ASN A 411 -9.56 -14.55 -3.02
CA ASN A 411 -9.97 -15.70 -3.82
C ASN A 411 -9.07 -15.88 -5.04
N THR A 412 -8.73 -14.79 -5.75
CA THR A 412 -7.75 -14.82 -6.85
C THR A 412 -6.40 -15.38 -6.38
N ALA A 413 -5.87 -14.89 -5.26
CA ALA A 413 -4.60 -15.40 -4.73
C ALA A 413 -4.68 -16.89 -4.35
N LYS A 414 -5.78 -17.32 -3.75
CA LYS A 414 -6.04 -18.72 -3.36
C LYS A 414 -6.17 -19.63 -4.58
N GLU A 415 -7.03 -19.27 -5.55
CA GLU A 415 -7.26 -20.05 -6.76
C GLU A 415 -5.99 -20.18 -7.59
N THR A 416 -5.17 -19.13 -7.66
CA THR A 416 -3.86 -19.20 -8.31
C THR A 416 -2.87 -20.07 -7.53
N ALA A 417 -2.85 -20.00 -6.20
CA ALA A 417 -2.03 -20.90 -5.39
C ALA A 417 -2.43 -22.38 -5.60
N GLU A 418 -3.73 -22.66 -5.74
CA GLU A 418 -4.25 -24.00 -6.09
C GLU A 418 -3.87 -24.40 -7.52
N LYS A 419 -4.00 -23.51 -8.52
CA LYS A 419 -3.63 -23.73 -9.93
C LYS A 419 -2.16 -24.16 -10.09
N TYR A 420 -1.26 -23.63 -9.27
CA TYR A 420 0.18 -23.90 -9.32
C TYR A 420 0.68 -24.85 -8.23
N ASP A 421 -0.21 -25.57 -7.54
CA ASP A 421 0.11 -26.53 -6.48
C ASP A 421 0.97 -25.95 -5.33
N LEU A 422 0.71 -24.70 -4.96
CA LEU A 422 1.47 -23.93 -3.95
C LEU A 422 0.90 -24.03 -2.52
N GLY A 423 -0.20 -24.78 -2.34
CA GLY A 423 -0.85 -24.95 -1.04
C GLY A 423 -1.38 -23.62 -0.49
N THR A 424 -0.96 -23.25 0.73
CA THR A 424 -1.35 -22.00 1.39
C THR A 424 -0.38 -20.84 1.14
N ASP A 425 0.49 -20.93 0.13
CA ASP A 425 1.38 -19.83 -0.28
C ASP A 425 0.60 -18.76 -1.07
N TYR A 426 -0.28 -18.06 -0.37
CA TYR A 426 -1.10 -16.98 -0.95
C TYR A 426 -0.27 -15.79 -1.42
N LEU A 427 0.96 -15.64 -0.90
CA LEU A 427 1.92 -14.64 -1.39
C LEU A 427 2.30 -14.93 -2.85
N ALA A 428 2.74 -16.16 -3.12
CA ALA A 428 3.09 -16.57 -4.48
C ALA A 428 1.85 -16.55 -5.38
N GLY A 429 0.71 -17.03 -4.88
CA GLY A 429 -0.57 -16.96 -5.60
C GLY A 429 -0.96 -15.54 -6.03
N ALA A 430 -0.87 -14.56 -5.13
CA ALA A 430 -1.16 -13.16 -5.44
C ALA A 430 -0.17 -12.55 -6.45
N ASN A 431 1.14 -12.81 -6.29
CA ASN A 431 2.15 -12.32 -7.23
C ASN A 431 1.93 -12.88 -8.64
N ILE A 432 1.69 -14.19 -8.74
CA ILE A 432 1.47 -14.88 -10.01
C ILE A 432 0.21 -14.35 -10.67
N ALA A 433 -0.91 -14.27 -9.96
CA ALA A 433 -2.17 -13.80 -10.52
C ALA A 433 -2.05 -12.37 -11.08
N ALA A 434 -1.40 -11.49 -10.31
CA ALA A 434 -1.16 -10.12 -10.73
C ALA A 434 -0.27 -10.05 -11.98
N PHE A 435 0.78 -10.87 -12.02
CA PHE A 435 1.69 -10.96 -13.14
C PHE A 435 0.99 -11.46 -14.41
N GLU A 436 0.27 -12.59 -14.34
CA GLU A 436 -0.45 -13.17 -15.48
C GLU A 436 -1.41 -12.14 -16.09
N GLN A 437 -2.22 -11.47 -15.26
CA GLN A 437 -3.19 -10.50 -15.76
C GLN A 437 -2.54 -9.31 -16.50
N ILE A 438 -1.38 -8.84 -16.03
CA ILE A 438 -0.62 -7.77 -16.71
C ILE A 438 0.06 -8.30 -17.97
N ALA A 439 0.71 -9.46 -17.89
CA ALA A 439 1.41 -10.10 -19.00
C ALA A 439 0.45 -10.35 -20.16
N ASP A 440 -0.70 -10.97 -19.90
CA ASP A 440 -1.73 -11.25 -20.89
C ASP A 440 -2.25 -9.97 -21.54
N SER A 441 -2.52 -8.94 -20.73
CA SER A 441 -2.99 -7.65 -21.23
C SER A 441 -1.97 -6.99 -22.14
N MET A 442 -0.68 -7.02 -21.77
CA MET A 442 0.42 -6.45 -22.55
C MET A 442 0.67 -7.22 -23.85
N ILE A 443 0.56 -8.54 -23.83
CA ILE A 443 0.72 -9.38 -25.03
C ILE A 443 -0.44 -9.10 -26.00
N ALA A 444 -1.68 -9.08 -25.49
CA ALA A 444 -2.86 -8.79 -26.31
C ALA A 444 -2.84 -7.39 -26.95
N GLN A 445 -2.20 -6.41 -26.30
CA GLN A 445 -2.05 -5.04 -26.80
C GLN A 445 -0.87 -4.85 -27.77
N GLY A 446 0.00 -5.86 -27.90
CA GLY A 446 1.16 -5.81 -28.77
C GLY A 446 2.32 -4.96 -28.21
N LEU A 447 3.24 -4.58 -29.10
CA LEU A 447 4.47 -3.85 -28.76
C LEU A 447 4.23 -2.34 -28.82
N VAL A 448 4.01 -1.72 -27.65
CA VAL A 448 3.68 -0.29 -27.49
C VAL A 448 4.56 0.40 -26.46
#